data_AF-A0A866WLN1-F1
#
_entry.id   AF-A0A866WLN1-F1
#
_cell.length_a   1.000
_cell.length_b   1.000
_cell.length_c   1.000
_cell.angle_alpha   90.00
_cell.angle_beta   90.00
_cell.angle_gamma   90.00
#
_symmetry.space_group_name_H-M   'P 1'
#
loop_
_entity.id
_entity.type
_entity.pdbx_description
1 polymer ?
#
loop_
_entity_poly.entity_id
_entity_poly.type
_entity_poly.pdbx_seq_one_letter_code
_entity_poly.pdbx_strand_id
1 'polypeptide(L)'
;MASSSSSSWSRTWRYRVFTSFHGPDVRKTFLSHLRKQFSYNGISMFDDQSIERSQTISPALTGAIKESRISIVVLSKNYASSRWCLDELL
;
A
#
# COMPACT_ATOMS: atom_id res chain seq x y z
N MET A 1 -42.73 1.29 -13.20
CA MET A 1 -41.55 1.98 -12.66
C MET A 1 -40.54 0.92 -12.27
N ALA A 2 -39.45 0.78 -13.03
CA ALA A 2 -38.42 -0.22 -12.73
C ALA A 2 -37.46 0.36 -11.67
N SER A 3 -37.47 -0.23 -10.48
CA SER A 3 -36.57 0.11 -9.39
C SER A 3 -35.17 -0.37 -9.76
N SER A 4 -34.28 0.55 -10.10
CA SER A 4 -32.85 0.27 -10.25
C SER A 4 -32.28 -0.08 -8.87
N SER A 5 -32.05 -1.36 -8.60
CA SER A 5 -31.34 -1.81 -7.41
C SER A 5 -29.88 -1.39 -7.54
N SER A 6 -29.49 -0.28 -6.89
CA SER A 6 -28.09 0.06 -6.72
C SER A 6 -27.47 -0.95 -5.76
N SER A 7 -26.77 -1.95 -6.28
CA SER A 7 -25.92 -2.80 -5.45
C SER A 7 -24.79 -1.92 -4.91
N SER A 8 -24.94 -1.39 -3.70
CA SER A 8 -23.82 -0.82 -2.96
C SER A 8 -22.87 -1.99 -2.67
N TRP A 9 -21.89 -2.21 -3.54
CA TRP A 9 -20.77 -3.06 -3.20
C TRP A 9 -20.13 -2.43 -1.96
N SER A 10 -20.43 -2.97 -0.78
CA SER A 10 -19.69 -2.70 0.43
C SER A 10 -18.29 -3.22 0.16
N ARG A 11 -17.47 -2.40 -0.48
CA ARG A 11 -16.08 -2.74 -0.78
C ARG A 11 -15.41 -2.79 0.60
N THR A 12 -15.29 -3.99 1.15
CA THR A 12 -14.63 -4.27 2.42
C THR A 12 -13.15 -4.12 2.18
N TRP A 13 -12.69 -2.88 2.28
CA TRP A 13 -11.27 -2.57 2.19
C TRP A 13 -10.59 -3.11 3.44
N ARG A 14 -9.71 -4.09 3.26
CA ARG A 14 -8.96 -4.71 4.35
C ARG A 14 -7.97 -3.72 4.97
N TYR A 15 -7.44 -2.81 4.14
CA TYR A 15 -6.51 -1.77 4.56
C TYR A 15 -7.03 -0.40 4.13
N ARG A 16 -6.76 0.64 4.93
CA ARG A 16 -7.08 2.02 4.52
C ARG A 16 -5.98 2.58 3.62
N VAL A 17 -4.72 2.22 3.88
CA VAL A 17 -3.57 2.75 3.16
C VAL A 17 -2.61 1.63 2.73
N PHE A 18 -2.26 1.63 1.45
CA PHE A 18 -1.08 0.97 0.90
C PHE A 18 0.03 2.01 0.73
N THR A 19 1.29 1.62 0.94
CA THR A 19 2.43 2.51 0.69
C THR A 19 3.44 1.82 -0.21
N SER A 20 3.85 2.51 -1.28
CA SER A 20 4.94 2.10 -2.16
C SER A 20 6.17 2.97 -1.89
N PHE A 21 7.34 2.33 -1.68
CA PHE A 21 8.55 3.05 -1.29
C PHE A 21 9.85 2.24 -1.46
N HIS A 22 10.96 2.95 -1.68
CA HIS A 22 12.29 2.36 -1.61
C HIS A 22 12.70 2.09 -0.16
N GLY A 23 12.84 0.82 0.20
CA GLY A 23 13.05 0.40 1.60
C GLY A 23 14.31 1.02 2.22
N PRO A 24 15.48 0.86 1.59
CA PRO A 24 16.72 1.45 2.10
C PRO A 24 16.67 2.97 2.31
N ASP A 25 15.89 3.71 1.52
CA ASP A 25 15.87 5.17 1.59
C ASP A 25 15.01 5.69 2.75
N VAL A 26 13.82 5.11 2.96
CA VAL A 26 12.79 5.74 3.83
C VAL A 26 12.28 4.87 4.96
N ARG A 27 12.57 3.55 4.99
CA ARG A 27 11.98 2.60 5.97
C ARG A 27 12.23 3.00 7.42
N LYS A 28 13.47 3.39 7.74
CA LYS A 28 13.87 3.72 9.12
C LYS A 28 13.52 5.16 9.51
N THR A 29 13.37 6.06 8.54
CA THR A 29 13.19 7.50 8.74
C THR A 29 11.73 7.89 8.51
N PHE A 30 11.38 8.40 7.33
CA PHE A 30 10.05 8.92 7.02
C PHE A 30 8.94 7.90 7.28
N LEU A 31 9.12 6.65 6.86
CA LEU A 31 8.08 5.64 6.95
C LEU A 31 7.82 5.18 8.39
N SER A 32 8.84 5.17 9.24
CA SER A 32 8.67 4.80 10.66
C SER A 32 7.79 5.83 11.39
N HIS A 33 7.99 7.12 11.09
CA HIS A 33 7.15 8.19 11.61
C HIS A 33 5.72 8.14 11.04
N LEU A 34 5.58 7.91 9.73
CA LEU A 34 4.26 7.80 9.08
C LEU A 34 3.43 6.66 9.68
N ARG A 35 4.03 5.49 9.86
CA ARG A 35 3.39 4.33 10.50
C ARG A 35 2.94 4.64 11.92
N LYS A 36 3.79 5.28 12.72
CA LYS A 36 3.46 5.69 14.09
C LYS A 36 2.25 6.62 14.09
N GLN A 37 2.21 7.60 13.18
CA GLN A 37 1.13 8.57 13.11
C GLN A 37 -0.19 7.96 12.62
N PHE A 38 -0.14 7.04 11.65
CA PHE A 38 -1.32 6.29 11.22
C PHE A 38 -1.88 5.40 12.31
N SER A 39 -1.02 4.69 13.05
CA SER A 39 -1.43 3.90 14.21
C SER A 39 -2.11 4.76 15.28
N TYR A 40 -1.51 5.90 15.63
CA TYR A 40 -2.08 6.85 16.59
C TYR A 40 -3.46 7.38 16.17
N ASN A 41 -3.68 7.55 14.86
CA ASN A 41 -4.94 8.04 14.30
C ASN A 41 -5.96 6.92 13.95
N GLY A 42 -5.68 5.65 14.29
CA GLY A 42 -6.57 4.53 13.95
C GLY A 42 -6.70 4.28 12.44
N ILE A 43 -5.66 4.60 11.66
CA ILE A 43 -5.61 4.37 10.22
C ILE A 43 -4.85 3.07 9.96
N SER A 44 -5.55 2.05 9.46
CA SER A 44 -4.91 0.78 9.11
C SER A 44 -4.08 0.92 7.82
N MET A 45 -2.79 0.62 7.95
CA MET A 45 -1.84 0.60 6.85
C MET A 45 -1.38 -0.84 6.60
N PHE A 46 -1.17 -1.21 5.33
CA PHE A 46 -0.57 -2.49 4.97
C PHE A 46 0.87 -2.58 5.48
N ASP A 47 1.20 -3.66 6.19
CA ASP A 47 2.56 -3.89 6.70
C ASP A 47 3.37 -4.74 5.72
N ASP A 48 4.24 -4.08 4.96
CA ASP A 48 5.17 -4.73 4.03
C ASP A 48 6.45 -5.27 4.72
N GLN A 49 6.59 -5.10 6.05
CA GLN A 49 7.86 -5.40 6.71
C GLN A 49 8.19 -6.89 6.77
N SER A 50 7.17 -7.75 6.77
CA SER A 50 7.31 -9.20 6.79
C SER A 50 7.34 -9.82 5.39
N ILE A 51 7.17 -9.03 4.33
CA ILE A 51 7.22 -9.54 2.97
C ILE A 51 8.67 -9.62 2.55
N GLU A 52 9.14 -10.86 2.32
CA GLU A 52 10.40 -11.07 1.63
C GLU A 52 10.31 -10.43 0.24
N ARG A 53 11.13 -9.40 0.04
CA ARG A 53 11.25 -8.71 -1.24
C ARG A 53 12.01 -9.62 -2.21
N SER A 54 11.29 -10.57 -2.79
CA SER A 54 11.80 -11.43 -3.87
C SER A 54 11.79 -10.69 -5.21
N GLN A 55 12.37 -11.30 -6.25
CA GLN A 55 12.36 -10.75 -7.61
C GLN A 55 10.95 -10.59 -8.20
N THR A 56 9.94 -11.27 -7.63
CA THR A 56 8.57 -11.26 -8.13
C THR A 56 7.65 -10.54 -7.14
N ILE A 57 6.68 -9.78 -7.68
CA ILE A 57 5.57 -9.23 -6.88
C ILE A 57 4.82 -10.41 -6.25
N SER A 58 4.79 -10.46 -4.91
CA SER A 58 4.00 -11.47 -4.22
C SER A 58 2.51 -11.24 -4.49
N PRO A 59 1.68 -12.29 -4.69
CA PRO A 59 0.23 -12.16 -4.77
C PRO A 59 -0.37 -11.39 -3.58
N ALA A 60 0.28 -11.44 -2.41
CA ALA A 60 -0.09 -10.66 -1.24
C ALA A 60 0.01 -9.14 -1.47
N LEU A 61 1.01 -8.68 -2.24
CA LEU A 61 1.22 -7.27 -2.56
C LEU A 61 0.15 -6.76 -3.53
N THR A 62 -0.13 -7.52 -4.60
CA THR A 62 -1.22 -7.18 -5.54
C THR A 62 -2.58 -7.18 -4.84
N GLY A 63 -2.80 -8.13 -3.92
CA GLY A 63 -3.98 -8.15 -3.06
C GLY A 63 -4.06 -6.89 -2.19
N ALA A 64 -2.97 -6.51 -1.53
CA ALA A 64 -2.92 -5.32 -0.70
C ALA A 64 -3.21 -4.03 -1.46
N ILE A 65 -2.73 -3.88 -2.70
CA ILE A 65 -3.04 -2.74 -3.57
C ILE A 65 -4.55 -2.70 -3.85
N LYS A 66 -5.15 -3.82 -4.27
CA LYS A 66 -6.59 -3.91 -4.59
C LYS A 66 -7.49 -3.74 -3.37
N GLU A 67 -7.03 -4.18 -2.20
CA GLU A 67 -7.77 -4.15 -0.94
C GLU A 67 -7.54 -2.85 -0.14
N SER A 68 -6.76 -1.91 -0.66
CA SER A 68 -6.49 -0.62 -0.04
C SER A 68 -7.30 0.52 -0.65
N ARG A 69 -7.80 1.43 0.20
CA ARG A 69 -8.54 2.62 -0.25
C ARG A 69 -7.64 3.69 -0.88
N ILE A 70 -6.45 3.85 -0.33
CA ILE A 70 -5.50 4.91 -0.67
C ILE A 70 -4.15 4.27 -0.93
N SER A 71 -3.47 4.70 -1.98
CA SER A 71 -2.07 4.39 -2.22
C SER A 71 -1.23 5.65 -2.00
N ILE A 72 -0.17 5.54 -1.21
CA ILE A 72 0.83 6.60 -0.99
C ILE A 72 2.14 6.14 -1.61
N VAL A 73 2.62 6.89 -2.59
CA VAL A 73 3.92 6.63 -3.24
C VAL A 73 4.95 7.59 -2.68
N VAL A 74 5.98 7.04 -2.03
CA VAL A 74 7.08 7.83 -1.46
C VAL A 74 8.26 7.81 -2.42
N LEU A 75 8.32 8.80 -3.30
CA LEU A 75 9.42 8.97 -4.24
C LEU A 75 10.70 9.39 -3.50
N SER A 76 11.77 8.66 -3.75
CA SER A 76 13.09 8.87 -3.16
C SER A 76 14.18 8.70 -4.21
N LYS A 77 15.42 9.06 -3.87
CA LYS A 77 16.55 9.07 -4.82
C LYS A 77 16.72 7.74 -5.56
N ASN A 78 16.55 6.62 -4.86
CA ASN A 78 16.75 5.28 -5.43
C ASN A 78 15.43 4.56 -5.75
N TYR A 79 14.29 5.24 -5.72
CA TYR A 79 12.99 4.62 -5.98
C TYR A 79 12.96 3.88 -7.33
N ALA A 80 13.35 4.56 -8.40
CA ALA A 80 13.35 3.97 -9.75
C ALA A 80 14.45 2.91 -9.98
N SER A 81 15.40 2.76 -9.04
CA SER A 81 16.40 1.68 -9.11
C SER A 81 15.86 0.33 -8.64
N SER A 82 14.72 0.32 -7.95
CA SER A 82 14.05 -0.90 -7.54
C SER A 82 12.97 -1.26 -8.55
N ARG A 83 13.19 -2.36 -9.27
CA ARG A 83 12.17 -2.95 -10.16
C ARG A 83 10.86 -3.20 -9.41
N TRP A 84 10.95 -3.62 -8.15
CA TRP A 84 9.81 -3.84 -7.26
C TRP A 84 8.98 -2.56 -7.02
N CYS A 85 9.63 -1.41 -6.80
CA CYS A 85 8.94 -0.13 -6.62
C CYS A 85 8.26 0.38 -7.91
N LEU A 86 8.78 0.01 -9.08
CA LEU A 86 8.16 0.35 -10.37
C LEU A 86 7.00 -0.58 -10.69
N ASP A 87 7.16 -1.87 -10.40
CA ASP A 87 6.14 -2.89 -10.52
C ASP A 87 4.92 -2.61 -9.61
N GLU A 88 5.13 -1.94 -8.46
CA GLU A 88 4.05 -1.46 -7.57
C GLU A 88 3.23 -0.27 -8.14
N LEU A 89 3.72 0.41 -9.18
CA LEU A 89 3.04 1.57 -9.80
C LEU A 89 2.13 1.19 -10.97
N LEU A 90 2.25 -0.02 -11.52
CA LEU A 90 1.52 -0.52 -12.68
C LEU A 90 0.23 -1.25 -12.28
#